data_AF-A0A536X803-F1
#
_entry.id   AF-A0A536X803-F1
#
_cell.length_a   1.000
_cell.length_b   1.000
_cell.length_c   1.000
_cell.angle_alpha   90.00
_cell.angle_beta   90.00
_cell.angle_gamma   90.00
#
_symmetry.space_group_name_H-M   'P 1'
#
loop_
_entity.id
_entity.type
_entity.pdbx_description
1 polymer ?
#
loop_
_entity_poly.entity_id
_entity_poly.type
_entity_poly.pdbx_seq_one_letter_code
_entity_poly.pdbx_strand_id
1 'polypeptide(L)'
;MPSRKRCISSSVLGGNAGVATTVPAFPGFPLGVTSGTYDGVLNLASAASYNPAFITANGGSVAQAEAVFIAGLLSNQTYLNIHTVNFPGGEIRAFLRVPEPATLVLFGIALAGVAFTRRPRP
;
A
#
# COMPACT_ATOMS: atom_id res chain seq x y z
N MET A 1 11.99 -24.30 -11.32
CA MET A 1 12.09 -23.37 -10.17
C MET A 1 10.74 -22.67 -10.01
N PRO A 2 10.07 -22.73 -8.86
CA PRO A 2 8.72 -22.21 -8.71
C PRO A 2 8.72 -20.67 -8.72
N SER A 3 8.18 -20.06 -9.77
CA SER A 3 8.07 -18.61 -9.92
C SER A 3 7.16 -18.05 -8.81
N ARG A 4 7.75 -17.36 -7.82
CA ARG A 4 6.99 -16.67 -6.77
C ARG A 4 6.31 -15.46 -7.39
N LYS A 5 4.99 -15.37 -7.27
CA LYS A 5 4.22 -14.20 -7.69
C LYS A 5 3.96 -13.31 -6.45
N ARG A 6 4.16 -12.02 -6.59
CA ARG A 6 4.24 -11.04 -5.51
C ARG A 6 3.74 -9.70 -6.01
N CYS A 7 2.60 -9.27 -5.51
CA CYS A 7 1.96 -8.10 -6.08
C CYS A 7 1.07 -7.40 -5.07
N ILE A 8 0.93 -6.08 -5.23
CA ILE A 8 -0.04 -5.29 -4.49
C ILE A 8 -1.27 -5.08 -5.35
N SER A 9 -2.44 -5.26 -4.76
CA SER A 9 -3.73 -4.92 -5.35
C SER A 9 -4.32 -3.74 -4.60
N SER A 10 -4.89 -2.78 -5.32
CA SER A 10 -5.63 -1.66 -4.72
C SER A 10 -7.00 -1.52 -5.39
N SER A 11 -8.05 -1.39 -4.59
CA SER A 11 -9.41 -1.15 -5.07
C SER A 11 -9.93 0.14 -4.47
N VAL A 12 -10.31 1.15 -5.27
CA VAL A 12 -10.83 2.43 -4.74
C VAL A 12 -12.06 2.93 -5.48
N LEU A 13 -12.43 2.31 -6.59
CA LEU A 13 -13.51 2.82 -7.44
C LEU A 13 -14.41 1.68 -7.90
N GLY A 14 -15.16 1.08 -6.97
CA GLY A 14 -16.33 0.23 -7.27
C GLY A 14 -16.16 -0.92 -8.28
N GLY A 15 -14.92 -1.25 -8.66
CA GLY A 15 -14.57 -2.21 -9.70
C GLY A 15 -13.41 -3.10 -9.25
N ASN A 16 -13.19 -4.19 -9.98
CA ASN A 16 -12.25 -5.26 -9.64
C ASN A 16 -10.91 -4.72 -9.14
N ALA A 17 -10.46 -5.21 -7.98
CA ALA A 17 -9.18 -4.89 -7.39
C ALA A 17 -8.05 -5.29 -8.37
N GLY A 18 -7.51 -4.30 -9.07
CA GLY A 18 -6.43 -4.49 -10.03
C GLY A 18 -5.10 -4.59 -9.30
N VAL A 19 -4.21 -5.42 -9.83
CA VAL A 19 -2.83 -5.50 -9.35
C VAL A 19 -2.07 -4.25 -9.79
N ALA A 20 -1.80 -3.36 -8.84
CA ALA A 20 -1.20 -2.05 -9.06
C ALA A 20 0.27 -2.13 -9.49
N THR A 21 1.05 -3.01 -8.86
CA THR A 21 2.50 -3.09 -9.06
C THR A 21 2.89 -4.10 -10.13
N THR A 22 4.16 -4.08 -10.55
CA THR A 22 4.68 -5.04 -11.53
C THR A 22 4.40 -6.50 -11.13
N VAL A 23 4.08 -7.31 -12.12
CA VAL A 23 3.84 -8.76 -12.03
C VAL A 23 4.90 -9.44 -12.89
N PRO A 24 5.48 -10.59 -12.50
CA PRO A 24 5.11 -11.44 -11.38
C PRO A 24 5.63 -10.99 -10.02
N ALA A 25 6.62 -10.09 -9.92
CA ALA A 25 7.15 -9.64 -8.64
C ALA A 25 7.56 -8.16 -8.71
N PHE A 26 7.80 -7.58 -7.53
CA PHE A 26 8.45 -6.27 -7.45
C PHE A 26 9.85 -6.29 -8.08
N PRO A 27 10.33 -5.15 -8.59
CA PRO A 27 11.69 -5.02 -9.10
C PRO A 27 12.71 -5.40 -8.02
N GLY A 28 13.64 -6.30 -8.32
CA GLY A 28 14.69 -6.72 -7.39
C GLY A 28 14.23 -7.65 -6.25
N PHE A 29 12.97 -8.11 -6.25
CA PHE A 29 12.50 -9.04 -5.22
C PHE A 29 13.24 -10.39 -5.31
N PRO A 30 13.77 -10.95 -4.19
CA PRO A 30 14.45 -12.24 -4.20
C PRO A 30 13.52 -13.38 -4.63
N LEU A 31 13.77 -13.97 -5.79
CA LEU A 31 13.01 -15.11 -6.32
C LEU A 31 13.77 -16.42 -6.07
N GLY A 32 13.03 -17.52 -5.91
CA GLY A 32 13.61 -18.86 -5.73
C GLY A 32 14.20 -19.14 -4.34
N VAL A 33 14.23 -18.16 -3.44
CA VAL A 33 14.70 -18.33 -2.05
C VAL A 33 13.55 -18.65 -1.10
N THR A 34 13.80 -19.36 0.01
CA THR A 34 12.81 -19.64 1.07
C THR A 34 12.78 -18.59 2.18
N SER A 35 13.82 -17.76 2.25
CA SER A 35 13.96 -16.63 3.17
C SER A 35 14.77 -15.52 2.51
N GLY A 36 14.52 -14.27 2.91
CA GLY A 36 15.29 -13.13 2.43
C GLY A 36 14.72 -11.82 2.93
N THR A 37 15.52 -10.77 2.83
CA THR A 37 15.09 -9.39 3.11
C THR A 37 14.90 -8.68 1.78
N TYR A 38 13.81 -7.93 1.66
CA TYR A 38 13.58 -7.04 0.53
C TYR A 38 13.32 -5.65 1.09
N ASP A 39 14.14 -4.71 0.65
CA ASP A 39 13.96 -3.27 0.85
C ASP A 39 14.04 -2.63 -0.55
N GLY A 40 13.03 -1.85 -0.90
CA GLY A 40 12.93 -1.26 -2.22
C GLY A 40 12.01 -0.06 -2.21
N VAL A 41 12.46 1.02 -2.85
CA VAL A 41 11.67 2.24 -3.04
C VAL A 41 11.02 2.20 -4.41
N LEU A 42 9.68 2.22 -4.43
CA LEU A 42 8.91 2.38 -5.66
C LEU A 42 8.60 3.87 -5.87
N ASN A 43 9.09 4.43 -6.97
CA ASN A 43 8.71 5.78 -7.37
C ASN A 43 7.31 5.74 -8.00
N LEU A 44 6.31 6.25 -7.29
CA LEU A 44 4.92 6.28 -7.76
C LEU A 44 4.69 7.20 -8.97
N ALA A 45 5.62 8.09 -9.29
CA ALA A 45 5.56 8.89 -10.52
C ALA A 45 6.15 8.16 -11.75
N SER A 46 6.76 6.98 -11.56
CA SER A 46 7.37 6.19 -12.64
C SER A 46 6.44 5.08 -13.11
N ALA A 47 6.25 4.97 -14.43
CA ALA A 47 5.53 3.86 -15.04
C ALA A 47 6.13 2.48 -14.69
N ALA A 48 7.44 2.42 -14.44
CA ALA A 48 8.14 1.17 -14.10
C ALA A 48 7.71 0.56 -12.75
N SER A 49 7.03 1.34 -11.90
CA SER A 49 6.51 0.88 -10.61
C SER A 49 5.17 0.15 -10.75
N TYR A 50 4.48 0.31 -11.88
CA TYR A 50 3.12 -0.18 -12.06
C TYR A 50 3.03 -1.32 -13.07
N ASN A 51 1.95 -2.10 -12.92
CA ASN A 51 1.48 -2.96 -13.99
C ASN A 51 0.86 -2.11 -15.12
N PRO A 52 1.27 -2.27 -16.38
CA PRO A 52 0.65 -1.56 -17.50
C PRO A 52 -0.87 -1.74 -17.56
N ALA A 53 -1.39 -2.92 -17.21
CA ALA A 53 -2.83 -3.16 -17.16
C ALA A 53 -3.54 -2.31 -16.09
N PHE A 54 -2.87 -2.01 -14.98
CA PHE A 54 -3.40 -1.12 -13.94
C PHE A 54 -3.42 0.33 -14.41
N ILE A 55 -2.39 0.78 -15.13
CA ILE A 55 -2.38 2.12 -15.73
C ILE A 55 -3.56 2.26 -16.70
N THR A 56 -3.73 1.30 -17.62
CA THR A 56 -4.83 1.31 -18.59
C THR A 56 -6.21 1.30 -17.92
N ALA A 57 -6.39 0.49 -16.86
CA ALA A 57 -7.66 0.39 -16.15
C ALA A 57 -8.04 1.67 -15.37
N ASN A 58 -7.06 2.51 -15.02
CA ASN A 58 -7.26 3.71 -14.20
C ASN A 58 -7.09 5.02 -15.01
N GLY A 59 -7.43 5.00 -16.30
CA GLY A 59 -7.47 6.19 -17.16
C GLY A 59 -6.24 6.39 -18.06
N GLY A 60 -5.30 5.44 -18.07
CA GLY A 60 -4.22 5.38 -19.06
C GLY A 60 -3.02 6.27 -18.77
N SER A 61 -2.99 6.96 -17.63
CA SER A 61 -1.85 7.81 -17.22
C SER A 61 -1.27 7.36 -15.88
N VAL A 62 0.05 7.55 -15.71
CA VAL A 62 0.75 7.24 -14.45
C VAL A 62 0.23 8.10 -13.31
N ALA A 63 -0.07 9.38 -13.57
CA ALA A 63 -0.60 10.29 -12.57
C ALA A 63 -1.96 9.83 -11.99
N GLN A 64 -2.84 9.29 -12.83
CA GLN A 64 -4.11 8.74 -12.35
C GLN A 64 -3.92 7.41 -11.62
N ALA A 65 -3.02 6.54 -12.12
CA ALA A 65 -2.66 5.31 -11.42
C ALA A 65 -2.11 5.59 -10.01
N GLU A 66 -1.25 6.61 -9.88
CA GLU A 66 -0.72 7.11 -8.61
C GLU A 66 -1.84 7.61 -7.70
N ALA A 67 -2.71 8.49 -8.19
CA ALA A 67 -3.80 9.05 -7.41
C ALA A 67 -4.74 7.95 -6.87
N VAL A 68 -5.11 6.98 -7.72
CA VAL A 68 -5.95 5.84 -7.32
C VAL A 68 -5.21 4.95 -6.32
N PHE A 69 -3.94 4.66 -6.55
CA PHE A 69 -3.15 3.83 -5.64
C PHE A 69 -3.03 4.47 -4.25
N ILE A 70 -2.71 5.76 -4.17
CA ILE A 70 -2.62 6.51 -2.92
C ILE A 70 -3.98 6.57 -2.21
N ALA A 71 -5.06 6.85 -2.94
CA ALA A 71 -6.40 6.88 -2.35
C ALA A 71 -6.78 5.53 -1.72
N GLY A 72 -6.31 4.41 -2.29
CA GLY A 72 -6.54 3.07 -1.75
C GLY A 72 -5.66 2.76 -0.56
N LEU A 73 -4.47 3.32 -0.52
CA LEU A 73 -3.57 3.22 0.64
C LEU A 73 -4.20 3.95 1.83
N LEU A 74 -4.65 5.19 1.62
CA LEU A 74 -5.30 6.02 2.64
C LEU A 74 -6.64 5.43 3.10
N SER A 75 -7.37 4.74 2.21
CA SER A 75 -8.62 4.07 2.54
C SER A 75 -8.43 2.69 3.21
N ASN A 76 -7.18 2.26 3.45
CA ASN A 76 -6.85 0.90 3.94
C ASN A 76 -7.39 -0.23 3.04
N GLN A 77 -7.56 0.04 1.75
CA GLN A 77 -8.06 -0.91 0.73
C GLN A 77 -6.93 -1.50 -0.13
N THR A 78 -5.68 -1.25 0.25
CA THR A 78 -4.52 -1.78 -0.46
C THR A 78 -4.06 -3.07 0.17
N TYR A 79 -3.94 -4.09 -0.66
CA TYR A 79 -3.70 -5.45 -0.25
C TYR A 79 -2.38 -5.96 -0.82
N LEU A 80 -1.48 -6.42 0.05
CA LEU A 80 -0.25 -7.07 -0.33
C LEU A 80 -0.43 -8.58 -0.27
N ASN A 81 -0.15 -9.25 -1.39
CA ASN A 81 -0.09 -10.71 -1.43
C ASN A 81 1.28 -11.21 -1.89
N ILE A 82 1.80 -12.12 -1.09
CA ILE A 82 3.06 -12.81 -1.24
C ILE A 82 2.70 -14.28 -1.43
N HIS A 83 2.85 -14.84 -2.63
CA HIS A 83 2.52 -16.26 -2.89
C HIS A 83 3.62 -17.01 -3.66
N THR A 84 3.50 -18.34 -3.65
CA THR A 84 4.31 -19.27 -4.44
C THR A 84 3.38 -20.22 -5.19
N VAL A 85 3.94 -21.05 -6.08
CA VAL A 85 3.14 -22.05 -6.79
C VAL A 85 2.59 -23.12 -5.85
N ASN A 86 3.28 -23.40 -4.74
CA ASN A 86 2.84 -24.37 -3.74
C ASN A 86 1.78 -23.79 -2.81
N PHE A 87 1.78 -22.46 -2.61
CA PHE A 87 0.79 -21.74 -1.81
C PHE A 87 0.14 -20.65 -2.67
N PRO A 88 -0.69 -21.01 -3.66
CA PRO A 88 -1.29 -20.05 -4.59
C PRO A 88 -2.24 -19.07 -3.90
N GLY A 89 -2.81 -19.46 -2.75
CA GLY A 89 -3.64 -18.60 -1.90
C GLY A 89 -2.88 -17.52 -1.13
N GLY A 90 -1.54 -17.52 -1.14
CA GLY A 90 -0.70 -16.60 -0.38
C GLY A 90 -0.01 -17.23 0.84
N GLU A 91 1.30 -17.02 0.94
CA GLU A 91 2.14 -17.35 2.10
C GLU A 91 2.11 -16.23 3.16
N ILE A 92 2.08 -14.96 2.72
CA ILE A 92 2.01 -13.77 3.59
C ILE A 92 1.01 -12.79 2.97
N ARG A 93 0.11 -12.26 3.80
CA ARG A 93 -1.09 -11.57 3.35
C ARG A 93 -1.44 -10.49 4.36
N ALA A 94 -1.56 -9.24 3.91
CA ALA A 94 -1.98 -8.15 4.78
C ALA A 94 -2.57 -6.99 3.99
N PHE A 95 -3.47 -6.24 4.62
CA PHE A 95 -3.79 -4.90 4.18
C PHE A 95 -2.70 -3.94 4.64
N LEU A 96 -2.24 -3.09 3.72
CA LEU A 96 -1.34 -1.99 4.04
C LEU A 96 -2.13 -0.95 4.81
N ARG A 97 -1.60 -0.55 5.96
CA ARG A 97 -2.14 0.53 6.79
C ARG A 97 -1.20 1.70 6.73
N VAL A 98 -1.75 2.88 6.45
CA VAL A 98 -1.03 4.14 6.64
C VAL A 98 -1.22 4.53 8.10
N PRO A 99 -0.15 4.65 8.90
CA PRO A 99 -0.27 5.17 10.24
C PRO A 99 -0.87 6.56 10.22
N GLU A 100 -1.89 6.79 11.04
CA GLU A 100 -2.45 8.13 11.21
C GLU A 100 -1.35 9.10 11.68
N PRO A 101 -1.32 10.35 11.17
CA PRO A 101 -0.31 11.31 11.56
C PRO A 101 -0.29 11.56 13.08
N ALA A 102 0.90 11.59 13.68
CA ALA A 102 1.09 11.92 15.09
C ALA A 102 0.53 13.31 15.48
N THR A 103 0.21 14.14 14.49
CA THR A 103 -0.47 15.44 14.67
C THR A 103 -1.82 15.31 15.35
N LEU A 104 -2.56 14.21 15.14
CA LEU A 104 -3.84 13.98 15.84
C LEU A 104 -3.65 13.78 17.35
N VAL A 105 -2.61 13.02 17.73
CA VAL A 105 -2.23 12.86 19.14
C VAL A 105 -1.79 14.19 19.71
N LEU A 106 -0.95 14.94 18.99
CA LEU A 106 -0.48 16.26 19.42
C LEU A 106 -1.63 17.26 19.58
N PHE A 107 -2.59 17.25 18.65
CA PHE A 107 -3.80 18.06 18.71
C PHE A 107 -4.66 17.69 19.92
N GLY A 108 -4.85 16.38 20.19
CA GLY A 108 -5.53 15.91 21.40
C GLY A 108 -4.86 16.36 22.69
N ILE A 109 -3.52 16.30 22.75
CA ILE A 109 -2.74 16.79 23.89
C ILE A 109 -2.88 18.31 24.04
N ALA A 110 -2.85 19.07 22.94
CA ALA A 110 -3.02 20.51 22.96
C ALA A 110 -4.40 20.92 23.49
N LEU A 111 -5.47 20.27 23.01
CA LEU A 111 -6.83 20.51 23.49
C LEU A 111 -6.98 20.15 24.97
N ALA A 112 -6.42 19.03 25.41
CA ALA A 112 -6.40 18.65 26.82
C ALA A 112 -5.67 19.69 27.68
N GLY A 113 -4.50 20.17 27.25
CA GLY A 113 -3.75 21.22 27.93
C GLY A 113 -4.54 22.53 28.07
N VAL A 114 -5.26 22.95 27.02
CA VAL A 114 -6.14 24.13 27.09
C VAL A 114 -7.32 23.89 28.02
N ALA A 115 -7.93 22.71 28.02
CA ALA A 115 -9.02 22.38 28.93
C ALA A 115 -8.56 22.37 30.40
N PHE A 116 -7.35 21.87 30.69
CA PHE A 116 -6.76 21.87 32.03
C PHE A 116 -6.45 23.29 32.53
N THR A 117 -5.99 24.19 31.65
CA THR A 117 -5.73 25.60 32.05
C THR A 117 -6.99 26.43 32.24
N ARG A 118 -8.12 26.02 31.63
CA ARG A 118 -9.43 26.69 31.76
C ARG A 118 -10.30 26.18 32.92
N ARG A 119 -9.87 25.17 33.67
CA ARG A 119 -10.61 24.74 34.87
C ARG A 119 -10.60 25.86 35.92
N PRO A 120 -11.77 26.39 36.34
CA PRO A 120 -11.81 27.39 37.41
C PRO A 120 -11.24 26.77 38.68
N ARG A 121 -10.27 27.47 39.29
CA ARG A 121 -9.70 27.08 40.58
C ARG A 121 -10.77 27.29 41.67
N PRO A 122 -10.93 26.36 42.63
CA PRO A 122 -11.84 26.53 43.76
C PRO A 122 -11.43 27.70 44.66
#